data_AF-A0A067EAV3-F1
#
_entry.id   AF-A0A067EAV3-F1
#
_cell.length_a   1.000
_cell.length_b   1.000
_cell.length_c   1.000
_cell.angle_alpha   90.00
_cell.angle_beta   90.00
_cell.angle_gamma   90.00
#
_symmetry.space_group_name_H-M   'P 1'
#
loop_
_entity.id
_entity.type
_entity.pdbx_description
1 polymer ?
#
loop_
_entity_poly.entity_id
_entity_poly.type
_entity_poly.pdbx_seq_one_letter_code
_entity_poly.pdbx_strand_id
1 'polypeptide(L)'
;MKYTIDRTTRDSIPAYDKVKDYLTAVGRAFKKVNKAEEGNYLRLLANTQYDGVSEVREHILKMTSYHKKLKDMDVNLPNDYLVFQILESLPPQFGNLRSQYNT
;
A
#
# COMPACT_ATOMS: atom_id res chain seq x y z
N MET A 1 14.94 27.77 9.33
CA MET A 1 14.16 26.63 9.86
C MET A 1 15.12 25.65 10.51
N LYS A 2 14.91 25.27 11.78
CA LYS A 2 15.77 24.34 12.52
C LYS A 2 15.08 22.99 12.54
N TYR A 3 15.65 21.99 11.84
CA TYR A 3 15.08 20.65 11.79
C TYR A 3 15.45 19.90 13.06
N THR A 4 14.61 20.02 14.09
CA THR A 4 14.74 19.25 15.34
C THR A 4 13.93 17.97 15.24
N ILE A 5 14.60 16.86 15.51
CA ILE A 5 13.97 15.56 15.74
C ILE A 5 13.18 15.65 17.05
N ASP A 6 11.93 15.23 17.02
CA ASP A 6 11.07 15.14 18.21
C ASP A 6 11.67 14.18 19.26
N ARG A 7 11.56 14.56 20.53
CA ARG A 7 12.22 13.84 21.65
C ARG A 7 11.75 12.41 21.77
N THR A 8 10.46 12.15 21.54
CA THR A 8 9.87 10.81 21.54
C THR A 8 10.46 9.93 20.44
N THR A 9 10.78 10.52 19.28
CA THR A 9 11.43 9.80 18.17
C THR A 9 12.91 9.54 18.46
N ARG A 10 13.60 10.49 19.10
CA ARG A 10 15.00 10.32 19.53
C ARG A 10 15.14 9.20 20.56
N ASP A 11 14.26 9.16 21.55
CA ASP A 11 14.33 8.20 22.66
C ASP A 11 13.88 6.78 22.22
N SER A 12 13.23 6.65 21.05
CA SER A 12 12.84 5.37 20.45
C SER A 12 13.98 4.69 19.66
N ILE A 13 15.10 5.37 19.41
CA ILE A 13 16.25 4.81 18.69
C ILE A 13 17.28 4.35 19.73
N PRO A 14 17.62 3.04 19.78
CA PRO A 14 18.65 2.53 20.70
C PRO A 14 19.99 3.25 20.53
N ALA A 15 20.78 3.31 21.60
CA ALA A 15 22.17 3.77 21.50
C ALA A 15 23.00 2.76 20.68
N TYR A 16 23.83 3.27 19.77
CA TYR A 16 24.75 2.46 18.96
C TYR A 16 26.19 2.94 19.22
N ASP A 17 27.11 1.99 19.40
CA ASP A 17 28.53 2.29 19.63
C ASP A 17 29.23 2.90 18.41
N LYS A 18 28.71 2.64 17.21
CA LYS A 18 29.25 3.17 15.95
C LYS A 18 28.32 4.23 15.38
N VAL A 19 28.88 5.38 15.05
CA VAL A 19 28.18 6.50 14.40
C VAL A 19 27.48 6.08 13.10
N LYS A 20 28.08 5.17 12.33
CA LYS A 20 27.50 4.63 11.09
C LYS A 20 26.21 3.84 11.34
N ASP A 21 26.17 3.07 12.41
CA ASP A 21 25.01 2.24 12.77
C ASP A 21 23.89 3.12 13.33
N TYR A 22 24.24 4.13 14.14
CA TYR A 22 23.30 5.16 14.58
C TYR A 22 22.69 5.93 13.40
N LEU A 23 23.51 6.40 12.45
CA LEU A 23 23.02 7.09 11.26
C LEU A 23 22.15 6.20 10.37
N THR A 24 22.43 4.89 10.32
CA THR A 24 21.59 3.92 9.61
C THR A 24 20.25 3.72 10.33
N ALA A 25 20.25 3.64 11.66
CA ALA A 25 19.04 3.51 12.46
C ALA A 25 18.15 4.77 12.39
N VAL A 26 18.76 5.96 12.47
CA VAL A 26 18.11 7.23 12.16
C VAL A 26 17.59 7.21 10.73
N GLY A 27 18.41 6.83 9.75
CA GLY A 27 17.99 6.69 8.36
C GLY A 27 16.80 5.75 8.17
N ARG A 28 16.66 4.68 8.96
CA ARG A 28 15.51 3.76 8.96
C ARG A 28 14.28 4.33 9.67
N ALA A 29 14.47 4.96 10.84
CA ALA A 29 13.40 5.58 11.61
C ALA A 29 12.82 6.84 10.91
N PHE A 30 13.69 7.58 10.22
CA PHE A 30 13.38 8.75 9.39
C PHE A 30 13.24 8.41 7.91
N LYS A 31 13.39 7.14 7.52
CA LYS A 31 12.75 6.63 6.31
C LYS A 31 11.27 6.72 6.61
N LYS A 32 10.75 7.93 6.42
CA LYS A 32 9.35 8.27 6.27
C LYS A 32 8.90 7.62 4.95
N VAL A 33 9.09 6.31 4.84
CA VAL A 33 8.16 5.43 4.15
C VAL A 33 6.85 5.86 4.74
N ASN A 34 6.05 6.49 3.91
CA ASN A 34 4.85 7.16 4.30
C ASN A 34 3.86 6.06 4.68
N LYS A 35 4.04 5.41 5.85
CA LYS A 35 3.22 4.27 6.31
C LYS A 35 1.73 4.64 6.31
N ALA A 36 1.43 5.93 6.48
CA ALA A 36 0.11 6.48 6.31
C ALA A 36 -0.38 6.41 4.84
N GLU A 37 0.47 6.72 3.87
CA GLU A 37 0.18 6.60 2.44
C GLU A 37 0.18 5.15 1.96
N GLU A 38 1.13 4.32 2.39
CA GLU A 38 1.10 2.87 2.17
C GLU A 38 -0.21 2.27 2.71
N GLY A 39 -0.54 2.58 3.97
CA GLY A 39 -1.81 2.18 4.59
C GLY A 39 -3.03 2.73 3.84
N ASN A 40 -2.94 3.94 3.28
CA ASN A 40 -4.00 4.51 2.45
C ASN A 40 -4.18 3.72 1.14
N TYR A 41 -3.12 3.38 0.42
CA TYR A 41 -3.22 2.58 -0.80
C TYR A 41 -3.67 1.15 -0.54
N LEU A 42 -3.24 0.53 0.57
CA LEU A 42 -3.78 -0.76 1.02
C LEU A 42 -5.28 -0.68 1.26
N ARG A 43 -5.74 0.40 1.92
CA ARG A 43 -7.16 0.62 2.18
C ARG A 43 -7.94 0.89 0.91
N LEU A 44 -7.40 1.69 -0.01
CA LEU A 44 -7.99 1.93 -1.33
C LEU A 44 -8.13 0.61 -2.10
N LEU A 45 -7.07 -0.19 -2.15
CA LEU A 45 -7.09 -1.48 -2.84
C LEU A 45 -8.12 -2.45 -2.25
N ALA A 46 -8.27 -2.48 -0.92
CA ALA A 46 -9.18 -3.42 -0.24
C ALA A 46 -10.66 -2.97 -0.21
N ASN A 47 -10.94 -1.67 -0.33
CA ASN A 47 -12.29 -1.13 -0.09
C ASN A 47 -12.90 -0.43 -1.31
N THR A 48 -12.15 -0.17 -2.37
CA THR A 48 -12.72 0.44 -3.57
C THR A 48 -13.66 -0.54 -4.25
N GLN A 49 -14.94 -0.18 -4.33
CA GLN A 49 -15.96 -0.92 -5.04
C GLN A 49 -16.20 -0.30 -6.43
N TYR A 50 -16.62 -1.12 -7.38
CA TYR A 50 -17.06 -0.62 -8.68
C TYR A 50 -18.33 0.21 -8.53
N ASP A 51 -18.36 1.38 -9.16
CA ASP A 51 -19.44 2.37 -8.99
C ASP A 51 -20.70 2.04 -9.80
N GLY A 52 -20.64 1.06 -10.71
CA GLY A 52 -21.76 0.67 -11.57
C GLY A 52 -22.07 1.63 -12.70
N VAL A 53 -21.29 2.71 -12.87
CA VAL A 53 -21.52 3.77 -13.87
C VAL A 53 -20.34 3.90 -14.83
N SER A 54 -19.11 3.88 -14.30
CA SER A 54 -17.87 3.89 -15.09
C SER A 54 -17.70 2.59 -15.87
N GLU A 55 -16.82 2.55 -16.88
CA GLU A 55 -16.52 1.26 -17.52
C GLU A 55 -15.74 0.34 -16.58
N VAL A 56 -16.01 -0.96 -16.63
CA VAL A 56 -15.26 -1.98 -15.84
C VAL A 56 -13.75 -1.88 -16.10
N ARG A 57 -13.35 -1.52 -17.32
CA ARG A 57 -11.94 -1.29 -17.67
C ARG A 57 -11.31 -0.15 -16.88
N GLU A 58 -12.03 0.95 -16.66
CA GLU A 58 -11.53 2.09 -15.89
C GLU A 58 -11.33 1.69 -14.42
N HIS A 59 -12.26 0.90 -13.88
CA HIS A 59 -12.15 0.35 -12.53
C HIS A 59 -10.92 -0.57 -12.37
N ILE A 60 -10.68 -1.47 -13.32
CA ILE A 60 -9.49 -2.34 -13.33
C ILE A 60 -8.20 -1.50 -13.38
N LEU A 61 -8.16 -0.47 -14.23
CA LEU A 61 -7.00 0.43 -14.32
C LEU A 61 -6.75 1.17 -13.00
N LYS A 62 -7.82 1.62 -12.33
CA LYS A 62 -7.76 2.27 -11.02
C LYS A 62 -7.18 1.33 -9.95
N MET A 63 -7.69 0.11 -9.85
CA MET A 63 -7.18 -0.92 -8.91
C MET A 63 -5.71 -1.26 -9.20
N THR A 64 -5.35 -1.40 -10.47
CA THR A 64 -3.96 -1.65 -10.90
C THR A 64 -3.03 -0.50 -10.53
N SER A 65 -3.52 0.75 -10.60
CA SER A 65 -2.75 1.92 -10.21
C SER A 65 -2.39 1.91 -8.72
N TYR A 66 -3.31 1.44 -7.85
CA TYR A 66 -3.06 1.30 -6.42
C TYR A 66 -2.01 0.23 -6.13
N HIS A 67 -2.15 -0.94 -6.77
CA HIS A 67 -1.17 -2.02 -6.65
C HIS A 67 0.22 -1.60 -7.13
N LYS A 68 0.31 -0.88 -8.25
CA LYS A 68 1.59 -0.32 -8.74
C LYS A 68 2.20 0.66 -7.74
N LYS A 69 1.39 1.55 -7.14
CA LYS A 69 1.87 2.50 -6.12
C LYS A 69 2.42 1.78 -4.89
N LEU A 70 1.77 0.69 -4.45
CA LEU A 70 2.28 -0.16 -3.37
C LEU A 70 3.62 -0.80 -3.75
N LYS A 71 3.75 -1.31 -4.97
CA LYS A 71 5.02 -1.87 -5.47
C LYS A 71 6.14 -0.84 -5.52
N ASP A 72 5.85 0.38 -5.97
CA ASP A 72 6.82 1.49 -5.98
C ASP A 72 7.29 1.87 -4.55
N MET A 73 6.47 1.56 -3.54
CA MET A 73 6.77 1.72 -2.10
C MET A 73 7.43 0.48 -1.46
N ASP A 74 7.86 -0.50 -2.27
CA ASP A 74 8.44 -1.78 -1.84
C ASP A 74 7.45 -2.73 -1.14
N VAL A 75 6.14 -2.47 -1.28
CA VAL A 75 5.07 -3.39 -0.84
C VAL A 75 4.72 -4.32 -1.99
N ASN A 76 5.39 -5.46 -2.02
CA ASN A 76 5.23 -6.47 -3.07
C ASN A 76 4.06 -7.41 -2.75
N LEU A 77 2.87 -7.09 -3.28
CA LEU A 77 1.70 -7.97 -3.23
C LEU A 77 1.66 -8.90 -4.45
N PRO A 78 1.27 -10.18 -4.30
CA PRO A 78 1.08 -11.09 -5.43
C PRO A 78 0.09 -10.54 -6.45
N ASN A 79 0.29 -10.84 -7.74
CA ASN A 79 -0.67 -10.46 -8.79
C ASN A 79 -2.04 -11.12 -8.56
N ASP A 80 -2.07 -12.35 -8.03
CA ASP A 80 -3.31 -13.05 -7.70
C ASP A 80 -4.13 -12.30 -6.65
N TYR A 81 -3.47 -11.58 -5.73
CA TYR A 81 -4.16 -10.73 -4.76
C TYR A 81 -4.87 -9.55 -5.44
N LEU A 82 -4.23 -8.93 -6.44
CA LEU A 82 -4.86 -7.87 -7.24
C LEU A 82 -6.07 -8.41 -8.01
N VAL A 83 -5.93 -9.57 -8.66
CA VAL A 83 -7.03 -10.20 -9.41
C VAL A 83 -8.20 -10.51 -8.48
N PHE A 84 -7.92 -11.12 -7.32
CA PHE A 84 -8.91 -11.39 -6.30
C PHE A 84 -9.64 -10.11 -5.85
N GLN A 85 -8.90 -9.05 -5.50
CA GLN A 85 -9.53 -7.78 -5.07
C GLN A 85 -10.36 -7.12 -6.16
N ILE A 86 -9.93 -7.18 -7.42
CA ILE A 86 -10.74 -6.71 -8.55
C ILE A 86 -12.05 -7.49 -8.61
N LEU A 87 -12.03 -8.82 -8.53
CA LEU A 87 -13.24 -9.64 -8.57
C LEU A 87 -14.17 -9.38 -7.38
N GLU A 88 -13.63 -9.23 -6.17
CA GLU A 88 -14.43 -8.92 -4.96
C GLU A 88 -15.07 -7.53 -5.00
N SER A 89 -14.46 -6.57 -5.72
CA SER A 89 -14.98 -5.21 -5.86
C SER A 89 -16.11 -5.07 -6.89
N LEU A 90 -16.37 -6.12 -7.68
CA LEU A 90 -17.43 -6.11 -8.69
C LEU A 90 -18.78 -6.51 -8.07
N PRO A 91 -19.87 -5.87 -8.51
CA PRO A 91 -21.20 -6.15 -8.00
C PRO A 91 -21.75 -7.50 -8.52
N PRO A 92 -22.81 -8.05 -7.91
CA PRO A 92 -23.26 -9.43 -8.13
C PRO A 92 -23.59 -9.81 -9.58
N GLN A 93 -23.93 -8.84 -10.44
CA GLN A 93 -24.15 -9.09 -11.87
C GLN A 93 -22.91 -9.64 -12.59
N PHE A 94 -21.71 -9.46 -12.03
CA PHE A 94 -20.47 -10.04 -12.53
C PHE A 94 -20.11 -11.38 -11.85
N GLY A 95 -21.02 -11.97 -11.07
CA GLY A 95 -20.76 -13.17 -10.27
C GLY A 95 -20.20 -14.36 -11.05
N ASN A 96 -20.55 -14.51 -12.33
CA ASN A 96 -20.02 -15.56 -13.21
C ASN A 96 -18.49 -15.46 -13.40
N LEU A 97 -17.93 -14.24 -13.50
CA LEU A 97 -16.48 -14.03 -13.62
C LEU A 97 -15.75 -14.53 -12.37
N ARG A 98 -16.34 -14.28 -11.19
CA ARG A 98 -15.80 -14.73 -9.91
C ARG A 98 -15.79 -16.26 -9.81
N SER A 99 -16.85 -16.92 -10.28
CA SER A 99 -16.93 -18.39 -10.29
C SER A 99 -15.93 -19.03 -11.26
N GLN A 100 -15.68 -18.42 -12.42
CA GLN A 100 -14.73 -18.94 -13.41
C GLN A 100 -13.28 -18.84 -12.98
N TYR A 101 -12.89 -17.81 -12.22
CA TYR A 101 -11.51 -17.67 -11.74
C TYR A 101 -11.15 -18.70 -10.64
N ASN A 102 -12.12 -19.09 -9.83
CA ASN A 102 -11.93 -20.03 -8.71
C ASN A 102 -12.10 -21.51 -9.10
N THR A 103 -12.42 -21.80 -10.37
CA THR A 103 -12.56 -23.15 -10.92
C THR A 103 -11.27 -23.57 -11.63
#